data_AF-A0A2N0R3W4-F1
#
_entry.id   AF-A0A2N0R3W4-F1
#
_cell.length_a   1.000
_cell.length_b   1.000
_cell.length_c   1.000
_cell.angle_alpha   90.00
_cell.angle_beta   90.00
_cell.angle_gamma   90.00
#
_symmetry.space_group_name_H-M   'P 1'
#
loop_
_entity.id
_entity.type
_entity.pdbx_description
1 polymer ?
#
loop_
_entity_poly.entity_id
_entity_poly.type
_entity_poly.pdbx_seq_one_letter_code
_entity_poly.pdbx_strand_id
1 'polypeptide(L)'
;MFHSDYKHIIDRLPESLIKRACERLLYHSKDPVPLESISKKSERIESYLRHTLEIYENSLNRKKRKTMTQEKILRHRSWPECNVFPASPAIYVTDIGVQTNGTW
;
A
#
# COMPACT_ATOMS: atom_id res chain seq x y z
N MET A 1 -11.39 31.70 2.63
CA MET A 1 -12.23 30.52 2.93
C MET A 1 -13.01 30.18 1.66
N PHE A 2 -13.27 28.90 1.41
CA PHE A 2 -14.03 28.45 0.24
C PHE A 2 -15.53 28.76 0.37
N HIS A 3 -16.22 28.93 -0.76
CA HIS A 3 -17.69 29.07 -0.79
C HIS A 3 -18.40 27.86 -0.13
N SER A 4 -19.54 28.10 0.52
CA SER A 4 -20.30 27.08 1.26
C SER A 4 -20.81 25.94 0.39
N ASP A 5 -21.04 26.16 -0.91
CA ASP A 5 -21.46 25.10 -1.83
C ASP A 5 -20.44 23.96 -1.89
N TYR A 6 -19.15 24.23 -1.65
CA TYR A 6 -18.11 23.21 -1.68
C TYR A 6 -18.01 22.42 -0.36
N LYS A 7 -18.83 22.74 0.65
CA LYS A 7 -18.80 22.11 1.97
C LYS A 7 -18.86 20.58 1.89
N HIS A 8 -19.69 20.04 1.00
CA HIS A 8 -19.82 18.60 0.79
C HIS A 8 -18.54 17.90 0.30
N ILE A 9 -17.62 18.65 -0.34
CA ILE A 9 -16.29 18.17 -0.77
C ILE A 9 -15.27 18.41 0.35
N ILE A 10 -15.30 19.61 0.93
CA ILE A 10 -14.35 20.05 1.96
C ILE A 10 -14.45 19.18 3.21
N ASP A 11 -15.66 18.86 3.68
CA ASP A 11 -15.88 18.04 4.88
C ASP A 11 -15.30 16.62 4.75
N ARG A 12 -14.97 16.17 3.52
CA ARG A 12 -14.37 14.86 3.24
C ARG A 12 -12.85 14.90 3.09
N LEU A 13 -12.25 16.08 3.03
CA LEU A 13 -10.82 16.26 2.89
C LEU A 13 -10.16 16.57 4.23
N PRO A 14 -8.93 16.08 4.49
CA PRO A 14 -8.17 16.50 5.65
C PRO A 14 -7.77 17.98 5.54
N GLU A 15 -7.73 18.66 6.68
CA GLU A 15 -7.46 20.11 6.77
C GLU A 15 -6.16 20.53 6.09
N SER A 16 -5.13 19.70 6.16
CA SER A 16 -3.84 19.95 5.50
C SER A 16 -3.95 20.01 3.98
N LEU A 17 -4.81 19.19 3.36
CA LEU A 17 -5.06 19.23 1.92
C LEU A 17 -5.90 20.44 1.53
N ILE A 18 -6.85 20.85 2.38
CA ILE A 18 -7.66 22.05 2.16
C ILE A 18 -6.77 23.31 2.17
N LYS A 19 -5.88 23.45 3.16
CA LYS A 19 -4.90 24.56 3.23
C LYS A 19 -4.00 24.59 2.00
N ARG A 20 -3.45 23.43 1.63
CA ARG A 20 -2.61 23.30 0.43
C ARG A 20 -3.36 23.63 -0.86
N ALA A 21 -4.62 23.24 -0.97
CA ALA A 21 -5.47 23.56 -2.13
C ALA A 21 -5.74 25.06 -2.24
N CYS A 22 -6.05 25.73 -1.11
CA CYS A 22 -6.17 27.19 -1.05
C CYS A 22 -4.90 27.88 -1.53
N GLU A 23 -3.74 27.54 -0.95
CA GLU A 23 -2.45 28.16 -1.30
C GLU A 23 -2.11 27.96 -2.79
N ARG A 24 -2.39 26.77 -3.33
CA ARG A 24 -2.15 26.48 -4.75
C ARG A 24 -3.01 27.32 -5.66
N LEU A 25 -4.30 27.45 -5.35
CA LEU A 25 -5.22 28.27 -6.15
C LEU A 25 -4.84 29.76 -6.07
N LEU A 26 -4.40 30.23 -4.90
CA LEU A 26 -4.09 31.65 -4.67
C LEU A 26 -2.72 32.08 -5.22
N TYR A 27 -1.68 31.27 -5.03
CA TYR A 27 -0.29 31.76 -5.19
C TYR A 27 0.55 30.94 -6.14
N HIS A 28 0.27 29.64 -6.31
CA HIS A 28 1.20 28.73 -7.00
C HIS A 28 0.69 28.19 -8.35
N SER A 29 -0.55 28.47 -8.73
CA SER A 29 -1.04 28.09 -10.05
C SER A 29 -0.53 29.07 -11.11
N LYS A 30 -0.41 28.61 -12.36
CA LYS A 30 -0.05 29.48 -13.49
C LYS A 30 -1.02 30.65 -13.67
N ASP A 31 -2.30 30.41 -13.34
CA ASP A 31 -3.38 31.40 -13.39
C ASP A 31 -4.01 31.52 -12.00
N PRO A 32 -3.36 32.26 -11.07
CA PRO A 32 -3.82 32.39 -9.70
C PRO A 32 -5.25 32.95 -9.66
N VAL A 33 -6.07 32.30 -8.85
CA VAL A 33 -7.47 32.65 -8.69
C VAL A 33 -7.57 33.76 -7.64
N PRO A 34 -8.18 34.92 -7.95
CA PRO A 34 -8.41 35.96 -6.97
C PRO A 34 -9.17 35.42 -5.75
N LEU A 35 -8.88 35.95 -4.57
CA LEU A 35 -9.51 35.51 -3.33
C LEU A 35 -11.05 35.60 -3.39
N GLU A 36 -11.57 36.63 -4.05
CA GLU A 36 -13.00 36.86 -4.29
C GLU A 36 -13.66 35.77 -5.13
N SER A 37 -12.90 35.15 -6.03
CA SER A 37 -13.39 34.05 -6.86
C SER A 37 -13.44 32.74 -6.09
N ILE A 38 -12.60 32.57 -5.07
CA ILE A 38 -12.60 31.40 -4.18
C ILE A 38 -13.79 31.41 -3.23
N SER A 39 -14.20 32.61 -2.79
CA SER A 39 -15.42 32.79 -2.01
C SER A 39 -16.68 32.77 -2.88
N LYS A 40 -16.55 32.82 -4.22
CA LYS A 40 -17.66 32.69 -5.16
C LYS A 40 -17.76 31.27 -5.74
N LYS A 41 -18.92 30.97 -6.31
CA LYS A 41 -19.14 29.73 -7.05
C LYS A 41 -18.39 29.80 -8.39
N SER A 42 -17.57 28.80 -8.65
CA SER A 42 -16.73 28.67 -9.84
C SER A 42 -16.55 27.20 -10.16
N GLU A 43 -16.98 26.81 -11.35
CA GLU A 43 -16.89 25.43 -11.83
C GLU A 43 -15.44 24.93 -11.89
N ARG A 44 -14.47 25.82 -12.20
CA ARG A 44 -13.04 25.51 -12.18
C ARG A 44 -12.56 25.12 -10.78
N ILE A 45 -13.00 25.86 -9.75
CA ILE A 45 -12.64 25.58 -8.35
C ILE A 45 -13.31 24.30 -7.88
N GLU A 46 -14.59 24.10 -8.21
CA GLU A 46 -15.30 22.87 -7.88
C GLU A 46 -14.61 21.64 -8.48
N SER A 47 -14.30 21.70 -9.77
CA SER A 47 -13.64 20.61 -10.51
C SER A 47 -12.27 20.28 -9.92
N TYR A 48 -11.51 21.30 -9.54
CA TYR A 48 -10.22 21.13 -8.86
C TYR A 48 -10.35 20.44 -7.49
N LEU A 49 -11.34 20.84 -6.69
CA LEU A 49 -11.60 20.24 -5.38
C LEU A 49 -12.08 18.80 -5.52
N ARG A 50 -12.95 18.49 -6.49
CA ARG A 50 -13.39 17.12 -6.80
C ARG A 50 -12.21 16.23 -7.19
N HIS A 51 -11.34 16.71 -8.07
CA HIS A 51 -10.15 15.97 -8.46
C HIS A 51 -9.20 15.72 -7.27
N THR A 52 -9.06 16.72 -6.39
CA THR A 52 -8.26 16.58 -5.16
C THR A 52 -8.85 15.52 -4.22
N LEU A 53 -10.17 15.48 -4.06
CA LEU A 53 -10.88 14.46 -3.29
C LEU A 53 -10.70 13.06 -3.90
N GLU A 54 -10.84 12.93 -5.21
CA GLU A 54 -10.65 11.67 -5.92
C GLU A 54 -9.24 11.10 -5.69
N ILE A 55 -8.19 11.92 -5.82
CA ILE A 55 -6.81 11.51 -5.55
C ILE A 55 -6.66 11.03 -4.11
N TYR A 56 -7.23 11.77 -3.16
CA TYR A 56 -7.16 11.44 -1.74
C TYR A 56 -7.83 10.08 -1.45
N GLU A 57 -9.07 9.88 -1.88
CA GLU A 57 -9.81 8.63 -1.71
C GLU A 57 -9.09 7.45 -2.38
N ASN A 58 -8.56 7.65 -3.59
CA ASN A 58 -7.77 6.64 -4.29
C ASN A 58 -6.49 6.26 -3.52
N SER A 59 -5.83 7.24 -2.90
CA SER A 59 -4.65 6.99 -2.07
C SER A 59 -4.99 6.17 -0.81
N LEU A 60 -6.13 6.44 -0.17
CA LEU A 60 -6.63 5.69 0.98
C LEU A 60 -6.99 4.25 0.59
N ASN A 61 -7.71 4.08 -0.53
CA ASN A 61 -8.07 2.77 -1.04
C ASN A 61 -6.84 1.92 -1.38
N ARG A 62 -5.82 2.53 -2.01
CA ARG A 62 -4.54 1.86 -2.28
C ARG A 62 -3.82 1.47 -0.98
N LYS A 63 -3.83 2.33 0.05
CA LYS A 63 -3.25 2.02 1.36
C LYS A 63 -3.98 0.87 2.05
N LYS A 64 -5.31 0.85 2.01
CA LYS A 64 -6.15 -0.22 2.54
C LYS A 64 -5.90 -1.57 1.84
N ARG A 65 -5.78 -1.56 0.50
CA ARG A 65 -5.44 -2.78 -0.25
C ARG A 65 -4.06 -3.31 0.10
N LYS A 66 -3.05 -2.44 0.18
CA LYS A 66 -1.68 -2.83 0.57
C LYS A 66 -1.63 -3.46 1.97
N THR A 67 -2.33 -2.86 2.94
CA THR A 67 -2.39 -3.40 4.31
C THR A 67 -3.09 -4.75 4.36
N MET A 68 -4.19 -4.97 3.63
CA MET A 68 -4.81 -6.30 3.52
C MET A 68 -3.87 -7.34 2.87
N THR A 69 -3.12 -6.97 1.83
CA THR A 69 -2.14 -7.88 1.22
C THR A 69 -1.03 -8.24 2.21
N GLN A 70 -0.49 -7.28 2.96
CA GLN A 70 0.52 -7.53 3.99
C GLN A 70 -0.04 -8.37 5.14
N GLU A 71 -1.26 -8.10 5.60
CA GLU A 71 -1.92 -8.88 6.64
C GLU A 71 -2.16 -10.32 6.17
N LYS A 72 -2.60 -10.55 4.93
CA LYS A 72 -2.71 -11.90 4.36
C LYS A 72 -1.36 -12.61 4.30
N ILE A 73 -0.30 -11.93 3.89
CA ILE A 73 1.07 -12.48 3.87
C ILE A 73 1.53 -12.84 5.29
N LEU A 74 1.30 -11.96 6.27
CA LEU A 74 1.65 -12.19 7.66
C LEU A 74 0.83 -13.32 8.29
N ARG A 75 -0.49 -13.37 8.03
CA ARG A 75 -1.38 -14.43 8.55
C ARG A 75 -1.11 -15.79 7.92
N HIS A 76 -0.67 -15.86 6.66
CA HIS A 76 -0.26 -17.12 6.04
C HIS A 76 1.15 -17.57 6.47
N ARG A 77 1.88 -16.74 7.23
CA ARG A 77 3.22 -17.04 7.75
C ARG A 77 3.21 -17.69 9.13
N SER A 78 2.06 -18.15 9.63
CA SER A 78 2.05 -19.35 10.49
C SER A 78 2.37 -20.55 9.61
N TRP A 79 3.64 -20.64 9.20
CA TRP A 79 4.20 -21.84 8.60
C TRP A 79 3.96 -22.98 9.59
N PRO A 80 3.47 -24.16 9.16
CA PRO A 80 3.47 -25.30 10.06
C PRO A 80 4.93 -25.58 10.40
N GLU A 81 5.26 -25.67 11.68
CA GLU A 81 6.56 -26.14 12.15
C GLU A 81 6.76 -27.59 11.70
N CYS A 82 7.15 -27.80 10.44
CA CYS A 82 7.63 -29.07 9.95
C CYS A 82 9.07 -29.26 10.44
N ASN A 83 9.21 -29.58 11.73
CA ASN A 83 10.43 -30.15 12.28
C ASN A 83 10.42 -31.68 12.09
N VAL A 84 10.36 -32.16 10.85
CA VAL A 84 10.66 -33.56 10.55
C VAL A 84 11.41 -33.61 9.23
N PHE A 85 12.74 -33.49 9.30
CA PHE A 85 13.58 -34.07 8.26
C PHE A 85 13.34 -35.58 8.30
N PRO A 86 12.93 -36.25 7.21
CA PRO A 86 13.06 -37.70 7.18
C PRO A 86 14.56 -37.98 7.22
N ALA A 87 15.04 -38.54 8.33
CA ALA A 87 16.37 -39.11 8.38
C ALA A 87 16.41 -40.17 7.27
N SER A 88 17.09 -39.84 6.17
CA SER A 88 17.32 -40.78 5.08
C SER A 88 17.91 -42.06 5.68
N PRO A 89 17.28 -43.24 5.52
CA PRO A 89 17.89 -44.47 5.97
C PRO A 89 19.12 -44.71 5.09
N ALA A 90 20.30 -44.50 5.67
CA ALA A 90 21.56 -44.85 5.02
C ALA A 90 21.61 -46.38 4.92
N ILE A 91 21.35 -46.90 3.72
CA ILE A 91 21.59 -48.30 3.39
C ILE A 91 23.10 -48.46 3.21
N TYR A 92 23.80 -48.96 4.21
CA TYR A 92 25.16 -49.43 4.05
C TYR A 92 25.11 -50.86 3.51
N VAL A 93 25.62 -51.03 2.28
CA VAL A 93 25.91 -52.35 1.73
C VAL A 93 27.25 -52.79 2.31
N THR A 94 27.23 -53.76 3.21
CA THR A 94 28.45 -54.41 3.71
C THR A 94 28.88 -55.46 2.69
N ASP A 95 29.94 -55.18 1.93
CA ASP A 95 30.62 -56.17 1.11
C ASP A 95 31.42 -57.10 2.04
N ILE A 96 30.88 -58.30 2.27
CA ILE A 96 31.58 -59.38 2.96
C ILE A 96 32.63 -59.95 1.99
N GLY A 97 33.74 -59.24 1.85
CA GLY A 97 34.93 -59.73 1.18
C GLY A 97 35.52 -60.91 1.96
N VAL A 98 35.19 -62.13 1.52
CA VAL A 98 35.80 -63.37 2.00
C VAL A 98 37.27 -63.37 1.60
N GLN A 99 38.15 -63.15 2.57
CA GLN A 99 39.58 -63.32 2.45
C GLN A 99 39.94 -64.77 2.81
N THR A 100 39.99 -65.67 1.82
CA THR A 100 40.60 -66.99 2.01
C THR A 100 42.11 -66.88 1.83
N ASN A 101 42.82 -66.73 2.93
CA ASN A 101 44.22 -67.14 3.03
C ASN A 101 44.27 -68.65 3.25
N GLY A 102 45.11 -69.35 2.48
CA GLY A 102 45.32 -70.79 2.62
C GLY A 102 46.43 -71.31 1.71
N THR A 103 47.67 -71.02 2.10
CA THR A 103 48.92 -71.64 1.63
C THR A 103 48.91 -73.15 1.86
N TRP A 104 49.33 -73.95 0.88
CA TRP A 104 50.40 -74.97 0.86
C TRP A 104 50.35 -75.75 -0.46
#